data_AF-A0A1Q3Y6J7-F1
#
_entry.id   AF-A0A1Q3Y6J7-F1
#
_cell.length_a   1.000
_cell.length_b   1.000
_cell.length_c   1.000
_cell.angle_alpha   90.00
_cell.angle_beta   90.00
_cell.angle_gamma   90.00
#
_symmetry.space_group_name_H-M   'P 1'
#
loop_
_entity.id
_entity.type
_entity.pdbx_description
1 polymer ?
#
loop_
_entity_poly.entity_id
_entity_poly.type
_entity_poly.pdbx_seq_one_letter_code
_entity_poly.pdbx_strand_id
1 'polypeptide(L)'
;NLPVLDDAERERVGTLYKQVSSFEAKKVGAALVSRNIARHLETWFADKPKSYRPLVYCWRGGSRSGAMTHILQKIGFAATQLDGGYQAYRRHVVAELERLPALLSYRVVSGPTGSGKSRLLQALADEGAQVLDLEALAAHRGSLLGALPEQPQPTQKSFESAICFALARFNPQRPVFVESESKKIGVLRVPAALIAAMRASPCIRLEVPLATRVRLLTEDYAHFLHDPAIINSRLAHLVSLRGHETVAAWQALARLQAWDDLVAALLEQHYDPAYGKSLSSNYAPTPADQTFSTADLSRAGLQQLARKILAAVPGN
;
A
#
# COMPACT_ATOMS: atom_id res chain seq x y z
N ASN A 1 16.17 9.03 -10.10
CA ASN A 1 16.40 8.13 -11.27
C ASN A 1 17.56 8.68 -12.07
N LEU A 2 18.44 7.85 -12.64
CA LEU A 2 19.61 8.26 -13.43
C LEU A 2 19.48 7.74 -14.87
N PRO A 3 18.61 8.34 -15.71
CA PRO A 3 18.37 7.86 -17.06
C PRO A 3 19.60 8.06 -17.95
N VAL A 4 20.04 7.00 -18.64
CA VAL A 4 21.06 7.11 -19.70
C VAL A 4 20.47 7.58 -21.03
N LEU A 5 19.14 7.54 -21.17
CA LEU A 5 18.36 8.18 -22.23
C LEU A 5 17.08 8.70 -21.58
N ASP A 6 16.72 9.95 -21.83
CA ASP A 6 15.38 10.48 -21.49
C ASP A 6 14.29 9.94 -22.44
N ASP A 7 13.04 10.36 -22.26
CA ASP A 7 11.94 9.85 -23.07
C ASP A 7 12.03 10.27 -24.55
N ALA A 8 12.45 11.50 -24.84
CA ALA A 8 12.61 12.00 -26.20
C ALA A 8 13.80 11.32 -26.91
N GLU A 9 14.93 11.18 -26.21
CA GLU A 9 16.10 10.46 -26.69
C GLU A 9 15.78 8.97 -26.94
N ARG A 10 15.01 8.35 -26.03
CA ARG A 10 14.57 6.96 -26.16
C ARG A 10 13.63 6.78 -27.35
N GLU A 11 12.72 7.70 -27.58
CA GLU A 11 11.84 7.69 -28.74
C GLU A 11 12.66 7.80 -30.02
N ARG A 12 13.55 8.79 -30.13
CA ARG A 12 14.43 8.98 -31.29
C ARG A 12 15.25 7.73 -31.62
N VAL A 13 15.92 7.16 -30.62
CA VAL A 13 16.73 5.94 -30.81
C VAL A 13 15.86 4.74 -31.18
N GLY A 14 14.67 4.63 -30.57
CA GLY A 14 13.70 3.58 -30.88
C GLY A 14 13.16 3.66 -32.31
N THR A 15 12.90 4.88 -32.79
CA THR A 15 12.44 5.14 -34.16
C THR A 15 13.52 4.78 -35.17
N LEU A 16 14.77 5.24 -34.98
CA LEU A 16 15.90 4.87 -35.83
C LEU A 16 16.11 3.35 -35.87
N TYR A 17 15.96 2.67 -34.73
CA TYR A 17 16.14 1.22 -34.65
C TYR A 17 15.12 0.46 -35.51
N LYS A 18 13.88 0.96 -35.54
CA LYS A 18 12.78 0.35 -36.30
C LYS A 18 12.78 0.73 -37.77
N GLN A 19 13.07 2.00 -38.09
CA GLN A 19 12.85 2.58 -39.41
C GLN A 19 14.10 2.62 -40.28
N VAL A 20 15.30 2.63 -39.69
CA VAL A 20 16.56 2.76 -40.43
C VAL A 20 17.38 1.49 -40.30
N SER A 21 18.05 1.29 -39.16
CA SER A 21 18.78 0.05 -38.87
C SER A 21 19.20 -0.01 -37.40
N SER A 22 19.51 -1.23 -36.93
CA SER A 22 20.07 -1.46 -35.60
C SER A 22 21.41 -0.72 -35.41
N PHE A 23 22.24 -0.65 -36.45
CA PHE A 23 23.56 -0.04 -36.38
C PHE A 23 23.49 1.48 -36.22
N GLU A 24 22.70 2.16 -37.05
CA GLU A 24 22.54 3.62 -36.96
C GLU A 24 21.92 4.05 -35.62
N ALA A 25 20.94 3.29 -35.14
CA ALA A 25 20.36 3.53 -33.82
C ALA A 25 21.38 3.36 -32.68
N LYS A 26 22.26 2.35 -32.77
CA LYS A 26 23.33 2.14 -31.79
C LYS A 26 24.36 3.27 -31.83
N LYS A 27 24.73 3.76 -33.02
CA LYS A 27 25.69 4.87 -33.19
C LYS A 27 25.18 6.15 -32.51
N VAL A 28 23.93 6.55 -32.81
CA VAL A 28 23.30 7.71 -32.17
C VAL A 28 23.09 7.48 -30.67
N GLY A 29 22.58 6.30 -30.30
CA GLY A 29 22.32 5.95 -28.90
C GLY A 29 23.58 5.94 -28.04
N ALA A 30 24.72 5.46 -28.56
CA ALA A 30 25.99 5.42 -27.83
C ALA A 30 26.49 6.83 -27.48
N ALA A 31 26.38 7.80 -28.40
CA ALA A 31 26.78 9.18 -28.14
C ALA A 31 25.91 9.82 -27.04
N LEU A 32 24.59 9.63 -27.10
CA LEU A 32 23.64 10.14 -26.09
C LEU A 32 23.88 9.50 -24.72
N VAL A 33 23.97 8.17 -24.68
CA VAL A 33 24.26 7.41 -23.45
C VAL A 33 25.56 7.88 -22.82
N SER A 34 26.63 8.06 -23.60
CA SER A 34 27.93 8.50 -23.08
C SER A 34 27.86 9.91 -22.47
N ARG A 35 27.21 10.86 -23.15
CA ARG A 35 26.98 12.22 -22.61
C ARG A 35 26.18 12.19 -21.31
N ASN A 36 25.14 11.38 -21.24
CA ASN A 36 24.31 11.27 -20.05
C ASN A 36 25.04 10.59 -18.89
N ILE A 37 25.85 9.56 -19.16
CA ILE A 37 26.72 8.95 -18.15
C ILE A 37 27.71 9.99 -17.61
N ALA A 38 28.40 10.74 -18.47
CA ALA A 38 29.32 11.80 -18.06
C ALA A 38 28.65 12.80 -17.10
N ARG A 39 27.46 13.30 -17.47
CA ARG A 39 26.66 14.18 -16.62
C ARG A 39 26.34 13.55 -15.25
N HIS A 40 25.96 12.28 -15.20
CA HIS A 40 25.69 11.60 -13.93
C HIS A 40 26.95 11.42 -13.07
N LEU A 41 28.11 11.22 -13.71
CA LEU A 41 29.40 11.15 -13.03
C LEU A 41 29.77 12.48 -12.39
N GLU A 42 29.61 13.58 -13.12
CA GLU A 42 29.89 14.95 -12.67
C GLU A 42 28.93 15.45 -11.59
N THR A 43 27.73 14.85 -11.50
CA THR A 43 26.68 15.28 -10.56
C THR A 43 26.47 14.27 -9.43
N TRP A 44 25.74 13.18 -9.70
CA TRP A 44 25.31 12.24 -8.67
C TRP A 44 26.45 11.42 -8.06
N PHE A 45 27.45 11.04 -8.87
CA PHE A 45 28.55 10.18 -8.42
C PHE A 45 29.81 10.96 -8.00
N ALA A 46 29.88 12.27 -8.22
CA ALA A 46 31.09 13.07 -8.00
C ALA A 46 31.60 13.03 -6.54
N ASP A 47 30.68 12.94 -5.59
CA ASP A 47 30.93 12.93 -4.14
C ASP A 47 30.86 11.52 -3.54
N LYS A 48 30.63 10.47 -4.34
CA LYS A 48 30.41 9.11 -3.83
C LYS A 48 31.75 8.45 -3.47
N PRO A 49 31.87 7.85 -2.27
CA PRO A 49 33.11 7.18 -1.88
C PRO A 49 33.32 5.92 -2.71
N LYS A 50 34.58 5.46 -2.82
CA LYS A 50 34.94 4.21 -3.52
C LYS A 50 34.16 2.98 -3.00
N SER A 51 33.73 2.99 -1.73
CA SER A 51 32.92 1.94 -1.13
C SER A 51 31.48 1.88 -1.64
N TYR A 52 31.03 2.84 -2.46
CA TYR A 52 29.69 2.86 -3.02
C TYR A 52 29.46 1.71 -4.00
N ARG A 53 28.37 0.97 -3.83
CA ARG A 53 28.06 -0.27 -4.59
C ARG A 53 26.69 -0.15 -5.29
N PRO A 54 26.60 0.57 -6.42
CA PRO A 54 25.32 0.82 -7.07
C PRO A 54 24.80 -0.43 -7.80
N LEU A 55 23.51 -0.75 -7.61
CA LEU A 55 22.77 -1.67 -8.46
C LEU A 55 22.14 -0.88 -9.63
N VAL A 56 22.54 -1.19 -10.84
CA VAL A 56 22.10 -0.49 -12.05
C VAL A 56 21.16 -1.37 -12.85
N TYR A 57 20.02 -0.83 -13.29
CA TYR A 57 19.06 -1.57 -14.10
C TYR A 57 18.46 -0.72 -15.21
N CYS A 58 17.97 -1.39 -16.24
CA CYS A 58 17.02 -0.82 -17.20
C CYS A 58 15.86 -1.80 -17.38
N TRP A 59 14.92 -1.54 -18.30
CA TRP A 59 13.73 -2.38 -18.46
C TRP A 59 14.04 -3.88 -18.62
N ARG A 60 15.07 -4.22 -19.43
CA ARG A 60 15.45 -5.61 -19.76
C ARG A 60 16.86 -6.01 -19.34
N GLY A 61 17.59 -5.14 -18.63
CA GLY A 61 18.99 -5.41 -18.30
C GLY A 61 19.87 -5.54 -19.55
N GLY A 62 19.65 -4.70 -20.57
CA GLY A 62 20.45 -4.69 -21.79
C GLY A 62 21.54 -3.62 -21.79
N SER A 63 21.98 -3.21 -22.99
CA SER A 63 23.12 -2.31 -23.19
C SER A 63 23.04 -0.96 -22.46
N ARG A 64 21.84 -0.46 -22.16
CA ARG A 64 21.65 0.82 -21.44
C ARG A 64 22.18 0.76 -20.00
N SER A 65 21.73 -0.22 -19.22
CA SER A 65 22.26 -0.45 -17.88
C SER A 65 23.68 -0.98 -17.92
N GLY A 66 24.01 -1.80 -18.93
CA GLY A 66 25.37 -2.32 -19.11
C GLY A 66 26.41 -1.23 -19.33
N ALA A 67 26.12 -0.22 -20.15
CA ALA A 67 27.04 0.89 -20.39
C ALA A 67 27.37 1.68 -19.11
N MET A 68 26.34 2.07 -18.34
CA MET A 68 26.55 2.76 -17.06
C MET A 68 27.33 1.88 -16.09
N THR A 69 26.95 0.60 -15.95
CA THR A 69 27.64 -0.35 -15.06
C THR A 69 29.11 -0.50 -15.43
N HIS A 70 29.41 -0.64 -16.73
CA HIS A 70 30.77 -0.78 -17.24
C HIS A 70 31.64 0.42 -16.85
N ILE A 71 31.16 1.64 -17.09
CA ILE A 71 31.90 2.86 -16.76
C ILE A 71 32.13 2.97 -15.24
N LEU A 72 31.10 2.72 -14.43
CA LEU A 72 31.23 2.75 -12.97
C LEU A 72 32.25 1.72 -12.45
N GLN A 73 32.26 0.52 -13.02
CA GLN A 73 33.26 -0.52 -12.70
C GLN A 73 34.68 -0.09 -13.10
N LYS A 74 34.86 0.57 -14.25
CA LYS A 74 36.16 1.08 -14.70
C LYS A 74 36.71 2.19 -13.80
N ILE A 75 35.84 3.00 -13.19
CA ILE A 75 36.22 3.99 -12.18
C ILE A 75 36.64 3.32 -10.85
N GLY A 76 36.14 2.11 -10.58
CA GLY A 76 36.47 1.33 -9.39
C GLY A 76 35.32 1.17 -8.40
N PHE A 77 34.09 1.57 -8.75
CA PHE A 77 32.90 1.22 -7.96
C PHE A 77 32.60 -0.27 -8.12
N ALA A 78 32.14 -0.92 -7.05
CA ALA A 78 31.60 -2.27 -7.12
C ALA A 78 30.15 -2.26 -7.64
N ALA A 79 29.95 -1.69 -8.83
CA ALA A 79 28.66 -1.58 -9.48
C ALA A 79 28.22 -2.94 -10.05
N THR A 80 26.93 -3.25 -9.94
CA THR A 80 26.35 -4.50 -10.44
C THR A 80 25.16 -4.18 -11.33
N GLN A 81 25.06 -4.89 -12.45
CA GLN A 81 23.89 -4.81 -13.31
C GLN A 81 22.84 -5.82 -12.84
N LEU A 82 21.57 -5.40 -12.78
CA LEU A 82 20.47 -6.34 -12.59
C LEU A 82 20.22 -7.13 -13.88
N ASP A 83 20.53 -8.42 -13.85
CA ASP A 83 20.31 -9.34 -14.96
C ASP A 83 18.82 -9.45 -15.31
N GLY A 84 18.51 -9.33 -16.60
CA GLY A 84 17.12 -9.24 -17.10
C GLY A 84 16.37 -7.97 -16.69
N GLY A 85 16.99 -7.09 -15.90
CA GLY A 85 16.49 -5.78 -15.52
C GLY A 85 15.19 -5.79 -14.73
N TYR A 86 14.47 -4.67 -14.79
CA TYR A 86 13.22 -4.51 -14.06
C TYR A 86 12.17 -5.55 -14.47
N GLN A 87 12.16 -6.01 -15.72
CA GLN A 87 11.25 -7.07 -16.17
C GLN A 87 11.50 -8.40 -15.45
N ALA A 88 12.76 -8.80 -15.25
CA ALA A 88 13.09 -10.00 -14.48
C ALA A 88 12.70 -9.84 -13.01
N TYR A 89 12.98 -8.68 -12.40
CA TYR A 89 12.50 -8.36 -11.06
C TYR A 89 10.98 -8.44 -10.94
N ARG A 90 10.23 -7.95 -11.93
CA ARG A 90 8.76 -8.06 -11.93
C ARG A 90 8.28 -9.50 -11.97
N ARG A 91 8.91 -10.36 -12.78
CA ARG A 91 8.57 -11.78 -12.81
C ARG A 91 8.85 -12.45 -11.46
N HIS A 92 9.98 -12.11 -10.85
CA HIS A 92 10.33 -12.59 -9.51
C HIS A 92 9.28 -12.17 -8.47
N VAL A 93 8.93 -10.89 -8.40
CA VAL A 93 7.88 -10.38 -7.48
C VAL A 93 6.56 -11.11 -7.67
N VAL A 94 6.10 -11.29 -8.92
CA VAL A 94 4.84 -11.99 -9.20
C VAL A 94 4.91 -13.46 -8.73
N ALA A 95 6.01 -14.16 -9.02
CA ALA A 95 6.19 -15.55 -8.59
C ALA A 95 6.23 -15.68 -7.06
N GLU A 96 6.93 -14.76 -6.38
CA GLU A 96 7.00 -14.75 -4.92
C GLU A 96 5.66 -14.43 -4.27
N LEU A 97 4.82 -13.58 -4.86
CA LEU A 97 3.49 -13.28 -4.34
C LEU A 97 2.50 -14.44 -4.46
N GLU A 98 2.75 -15.42 -5.34
CA GLU A 98 1.99 -16.67 -5.38
C GLU A 98 2.47 -17.68 -4.33
N ARG A 99 3.71 -17.55 -3.85
CA ARG A 99 4.37 -18.53 -2.97
C ARG A 99 4.40 -18.10 -1.49
N LEU A 100 4.90 -16.89 -1.22
CA LEU A 100 5.17 -16.39 0.13
C LEU A 100 3.94 -16.39 1.04
N PRO A 101 2.73 -16.00 0.58
CA PRO A 101 1.58 -15.97 1.48
C PRO A 101 1.25 -17.32 2.11
N ALA A 102 1.46 -18.43 1.39
CA ALA A 102 1.18 -19.77 1.92
C ALA A 102 2.20 -20.25 2.97
N LEU A 103 3.34 -19.56 3.12
CA LEU A 103 4.41 -19.92 4.05
C LEU A 103 4.31 -19.20 5.39
N LEU A 104 3.35 -18.31 5.53
CA LEU A 104 3.15 -17.49 6.71
C LEU A 104 1.80 -17.84 7.34
N SER A 105 1.71 -17.66 8.65
CA SER A 105 0.43 -17.71 9.37
C SER A 105 -0.06 -16.30 9.63
N TYR A 106 -1.36 -16.05 9.50
CA TYR A 106 -1.93 -14.71 9.68
C TYR A 106 -2.88 -14.65 10.87
N ARG A 107 -3.02 -13.45 11.43
CA ARG A 107 -4.07 -13.06 12.35
C ARG A 107 -4.75 -11.82 11.80
N VAL A 108 -6.01 -11.97 11.38
CA VAL A 108 -6.71 -10.89 10.68
C VAL A 108 -7.38 -9.97 11.71
N VAL A 109 -6.91 -8.73 11.81
CA VAL A 109 -7.56 -7.70 12.61
C VAL A 109 -8.80 -7.22 11.85
N SER A 110 -9.97 -7.60 12.37
CA SER A 110 -11.28 -7.28 11.83
C SER A 110 -12.04 -6.38 12.79
N GLY A 111 -12.74 -5.38 12.28
CA GLY A 111 -13.60 -4.49 13.04
C GLY A 111 -14.28 -3.50 12.10
N PRO A 112 -15.43 -2.93 12.50
CA PRO A 112 -16.20 -2.02 11.65
C PRO A 112 -15.43 -0.73 11.35
N THR A 113 -15.94 0.11 10.45
CA THR A 113 -15.26 1.37 10.06
C THR A 113 -15.05 2.28 11.27
N GLY A 114 -13.86 2.88 11.41
CA GLY A 114 -13.55 3.72 12.58
C GLY A 114 -13.28 2.94 13.88
N SER A 115 -13.11 1.62 13.84
CA SER A 115 -12.69 0.83 15.01
C SER A 115 -11.21 1.00 15.38
N GLY A 116 -10.42 1.74 14.59
CA GLY A 116 -9.00 1.96 14.90
C GLY A 116 -8.07 0.81 14.49
N LYS A 117 -8.47 -0.07 13.56
CA LYS A 117 -7.64 -1.20 13.08
C LYS A 117 -6.23 -0.79 12.68
N SER A 118 -6.07 0.23 11.84
CA SER A 118 -4.76 0.67 11.36
C SER A 118 -3.90 1.21 12.51
N ARG A 119 -4.50 1.94 13.47
CA ARG A 119 -3.81 2.37 14.71
C ARG A 119 -3.43 1.17 15.60
N LEU A 120 -4.28 0.14 15.68
CA LEU A 120 -3.98 -1.08 16.42
C LEU A 120 -2.84 -1.88 15.78
N LEU A 121 -2.80 -1.98 14.44
CA LEU A 121 -1.68 -2.59 13.72
C LEU A 121 -0.37 -1.88 14.03
N GLN A 122 -0.36 -0.55 14.05
CA GLN A 122 0.83 0.19 14.46
C GLN A 122 1.23 -0.10 15.91
N ALA A 123 0.27 -0.17 16.84
CA ALA A 123 0.54 -0.52 18.22
C ALA A 123 1.09 -1.96 18.36
N LEU A 124 0.60 -2.92 17.57
CA LEU A 124 1.15 -4.28 17.51
C LEU A 124 2.59 -4.29 16.99
N ALA A 125 2.89 -3.50 15.96
CA ALA A 125 4.25 -3.34 15.44
C ALA A 125 5.19 -2.71 16.48
N ASP A 126 4.74 -1.67 17.20
CA ASP A 126 5.49 -1.03 18.29
C ASP A 126 5.83 -2.02 19.42
N GLU A 127 4.95 -3.01 19.67
CA GLU A 127 5.15 -4.09 20.65
C GLU A 127 5.91 -5.30 20.05
N GLY A 128 6.49 -5.16 18.85
CA GLY A 128 7.39 -6.13 18.23
C GLY A 128 6.72 -7.23 17.40
N ALA A 129 5.41 -7.12 17.11
CA ALA A 129 4.70 -8.06 16.24
C ALA A 129 5.09 -7.87 14.77
N GLN A 130 4.86 -8.92 13.96
CA GLN A 130 4.97 -8.82 12.51
C GLN A 130 3.67 -8.27 11.96
N VAL A 131 3.72 -7.14 11.25
CA VAL A 131 2.53 -6.44 10.76
C VAL A 131 2.66 -6.21 9.26
N LEU A 132 1.63 -6.59 8.52
CA LEU A 132 1.44 -6.24 7.12
C LEU A 132 0.30 -5.23 7.03
N ASP A 133 0.64 -3.94 7.03
CA ASP A 133 -0.34 -2.84 6.88
C ASP A 133 -0.55 -2.54 5.39
N LEU A 134 -1.60 -3.09 4.79
CA LEU A 134 -1.85 -2.94 3.36
C LEU A 134 -2.34 -1.54 3.01
N GLU A 135 -3.10 -0.89 3.88
CA GLU A 135 -3.51 0.50 3.73
C GLU A 135 -2.32 1.46 3.65
N ALA A 136 -1.32 1.29 4.54
CA ALA A 136 -0.08 2.07 4.52
C ALA A 136 0.73 1.81 3.24
N LEU A 137 0.86 0.55 2.82
CA LEU A 137 1.51 0.20 1.56
C LEU A 137 0.77 0.76 0.33
N ALA A 138 -0.54 0.92 0.42
CA ALA A 138 -1.40 1.47 -0.63
C ALA A 138 -1.55 3.00 -0.58
N ALA A 139 -1.03 3.66 0.47
CA ALA A 139 -1.28 5.07 0.79
C ALA A 139 -2.79 5.43 0.73
N HIS A 140 -3.65 4.58 1.31
CA HIS A 140 -5.11 4.72 1.20
C HIS A 140 -5.85 3.97 2.31
N ARG A 141 -6.84 4.62 2.95
CA ARG A 141 -7.61 4.10 4.10
C ARG A 141 -8.82 3.21 3.73
N GLY A 142 -8.66 2.33 2.73
CA GLY A 142 -9.62 1.26 2.43
C GLY A 142 -11.10 1.62 2.13
N SER A 143 -11.47 2.90 2.09
CA SER A 143 -12.86 3.37 2.12
C SER A 143 -13.15 4.43 1.04
N LEU A 144 -14.44 4.79 0.87
CA LEU A 144 -14.86 5.77 -0.13
C LEU A 144 -14.17 7.14 0.04
N LEU A 145 -13.90 7.52 1.29
CA LEU A 145 -13.20 8.76 1.64
C LEU A 145 -11.71 8.52 1.94
N GLY A 146 -11.19 7.33 1.64
CA GLY A 146 -9.87 6.89 2.11
C GLY A 146 -8.67 7.44 1.33
N ALA A 147 -8.89 8.25 0.29
CA ALA A 147 -7.82 8.89 -0.45
C ALA A 147 -7.11 9.94 0.41
N LEU A 148 -5.78 9.87 0.49
CA LEU A 148 -4.96 10.82 1.24
C LEU A 148 -4.58 12.01 0.33
N PRO A 149 -4.93 13.26 0.68
CA PRO A 149 -4.69 14.42 -0.19
C PRO A 149 -3.22 14.62 -0.58
N GLU A 150 -2.30 14.34 0.36
CA GLU A 150 -0.87 14.59 0.19
C GLU A 150 -0.08 13.35 -0.25
N GLN A 151 -0.75 12.19 -0.37
CA GLN A 151 -0.09 10.92 -0.65
C GLN A 151 -0.82 10.18 -1.77
N PRO A 152 -0.40 10.34 -3.04
CA PRO A 152 -1.01 9.61 -4.14
C PRO A 152 -0.77 8.11 -3.97
N GLN A 153 -1.76 7.30 -4.34
CA GLN A 153 -1.59 5.86 -4.36
C GLN A 153 -0.41 5.46 -5.26
N PRO A 154 0.41 4.48 -4.86
CA PRO A 154 1.49 3.99 -5.69
C PRO A 154 0.94 3.30 -6.94
N THR A 155 1.82 3.03 -7.90
CA THR A 155 1.44 2.14 -9.02
C THR A 155 1.22 0.70 -8.51
N GLN A 156 0.37 -0.07 -9.19
CA GLN A 156 0.15 -1.50 -8.89
C GLN A 156 1.46 -2.29 -8.73
N LYS A 157 2.46 -2.02 -9.59
CA LYS A 157 3.76 -2.69 -9.52
C LYS A 157 4.50 -2.33 -8.22
N SER A 158 4.49 -1.07 -7.83
CA SER A 158 5.14 -0.61 -6.60
C SER A 158 4.46 -1.20 -5.36
N PHE A 159 3.13 -1.23 -5.35
CA PHE A 159 2.35 -1.87 -4.28
C PHE A 159 2.69 -3.35 -4.11
N GLU A 160 2.63 -4.13 -5.20
CA GLU A 160 3.02 -5.54 -5.21
C GLU A 160 4.46 -5.77 -4.76
N SER A 161 5.40 -4.91 -5.19
CA SER A 161 6.79 -4.99 -4.74
C SER A 161 6.93 -4.76 -3.25
N ALA A 162 6.20 -3.79 -2.69
CA ALA A 162 6.26 -3.49 -1.28
C ALA A 162 5.68 -4.63 -0.43
N ILE A 163 4.57 -5.24 -0.87
CA ILE A 163 4.01 -6.45 -0.24
C ILE A 163 5.04 -7.58 -0.28
N CYS A 164 5.60 -7.89 -1.45
CA CYS A 164 6.59 -8.96 -1.60
C CYS A 164 7.80 -8.75 -0.68
N PHE A 165 8.29 -7.50 -0.59
CA PHE A 165 9.41 -7.13 0.27
C PHE A 165 9.08 -7.31 1.75
N ALA A 166 7.87 -6.93 2.18
CA ALA A 166 7.42 -7.12 3.56
C ALA A 166 7.32 -8.62 3.90
N LEU A 167 6.61 -9.39 3.06
CA LEU A 167 6.41 -10.83 3.27
C LEU A 167 7.73 -11.61 3.36
N ALA A 168 8.70 -11.30 2.49
CA ALA A 168 9.98 -11.99 2.44
C ALA A 168 10.85 -11.80 3.70
N ARG A 169 10.53 -10.81 4.55
CA ARG A 169 11.28 -10.48 5.77
C ARG A 169 10.63 -11.00 7.04
N PHE A 170 9.41 -11.52 6.95
CA PHE A 170 8.76 -12.10 8.10
C PHE A 170 9.36 -13.47 8.43
N ASN A 171 9.49 -13.72 9.73
CA ASN A 171 9.78 -15.02 10.29
C ASN A 171 8.54 -15.91 10.17
N PRO A 172 8.60 -17.05 9.46
CA PRO A 172 7.47 -17.94 9.27
C PRO A 172 7.02 -18.66 10.56
N GLN A 173 7.84 -18.65 11.61
CA GLN A 173 7.50 -19.26 12.91
C GLN A 173 6.62 -18.34 13.79
N ARG A 174 6.37 -17.10 13.35
CA ARG A 174 5.58 -16.12 14.09
C ARG A 174 4.38 -15.67 13.24
N PRO A 175 3.22 -15.37 13.84
CA PRO A 175 2.08 -14.87 13.10
C PRO A 175 2.35 -13.49 12.49
N VAL A 176 1.65 -13.19 11.40
CA VAL A 176 1.60 -11.86 10.76
C VAL A 176 0.22 -11.26 10.97
N PHE A 177 0.17 -10.11 11.62
CA PHE A 177 -1.06 -9.34 11.81
C PHE A 177 -1.33 -8.50 10.57
N VAL A 178 -2.57 -8.55 10.08
CA VAL A 178 -3.01 -7.86 8.86
C VAL A 178 -4.45 -7.43 9.05
N GLU A 179 -4.85 -6.28 8.53
CA GLU A 179 -6.21 -5.80 8.61
C GLU A 179 -7.13 -6.54 7.63
N SER A 180 -8.42 -6.60 7.96
CA SER A 180 -9.44 -7.28 7.16
C SER A 180 -9.77 -6.50 5.88
N GLU A 181 -8.83 -6.42 4.93
CA GLU A 181 -9.05 -5.73 3.66
C GLU A 181 -9.84 -6.57 2.65
N SER A 182 -10.44 -5.85 1.70
CA SER A 182 -11.07 -6.45 0.53
C SER A 182 -10.03 -6.81 -0.54
N LYS A 183 -10.49 -7.34 -1.68
CA LYS A 183 -9.61 -7.60 -2.84
C LYS A 183 -8.98 -6.33 -3.43
N LYS A 184 -9.47 -5.15 -3.04
CA LYS A 184 -9.01 -3.85 -3.54
C LYS A 184 -8.85 -2.84 -2.41
N ILE A 185 -7.88 -1.94 -2.59
CA ILE A 185 -7.65 -0.76 -1.76
C ILE A 185 -7.55 0.45 -2.68
N GLY A 186 -8.62 1.25 -2.75
CA GLY A 186 -8.77 2.26 -3.80
C GLY A 186 -8.70 1.63 -5.19
N VAL A 187 -7.75 2.06 -6.02
CA VAL A 187 -7.57 1.50 -7.38
C VAL A 187 -6.67 0.25 -7.41
N LEU A 188 -5.99 -0.05 -6.30
CA LEU A 188 -5.02 -1.14 -6.22
C LEU A 188 -5.69 -2.47 -5.93
N ARG A 189 -5.09 -3.55 -6.45
CA ARG A 189 -5.53 -4.93 -6.23
C ARG A 189 -4.55 -5.65 -5.31
N VAL A 190 -5.08 -6.31 -4.29
CA VAL A 190 -4.29 -7.17 -3.41
C VAL A 190 -4.07 -8.53 -4.12
N PRO A 191 -2.87 -9.14 -4.04
CA PRO A 191 -2.60 -10.43 -4.65
C PRO A 191 -3.60 -11.52 -4.21
N ALA A 192 -4.04 -12.36 -5.14
CA ALA A 192 -5.10 -13.33 -4.90
C ALA A 192 -4.71 -14.39 -3.85
N ALA A 193 -3.46 -14.88 -3.91
CA ALA A 193 -2.93 -15.83 -2.93
C ALA A 193 -2.91 -15.24 -1.51
N LEU A 194 -2.56 -13.96 -1.36
CA LEU A 194 -2.59 -13.26 -0.08
C LEU A 194 -4.02 -13.13 0.46
N ILE A 195 -4.97 -12.72 -0.39
CA ILE A 195 -6.38 -12.65 0.00
C ILE A 195 -6.92 -14.02 0.43
N ALA A 196 -6.56 -15.10 -0.28
CA ALA A 196 -6.97 -16.45 0.09
C ALA A 196 -6.40 -16.85 1.46
N ALA A 197 -5.12 -16.59 1.70
CA ALA A 197 -4.46 -16.87 2.98
C ALA A 197 -5.09 -16.06 4.13
N MET A 198 -5.35 -14.77 3.93
CA MET A 198 -6.02 -13.91 4.91
C MET A 198 -7.41 -14.44 5.27
N ARG A 199 -8.24 -14.77 4.28
CA ARG A 199 -9.61 -15.25 4.51
C ARG A 199 -9.69 -16.61 5.20
N ALA A 200 -8.67 -17.45 5.03
CA ALA A 200 -8.56 -18.74 5.71
C ALA A 200 -8.02 -18.62 7.15
N SER A 201 -7.61 -17.42 7.57
CA SER A 201 -6.93 -17.22 8.84
C SER A 201 -7.87 -16.78 9.97
N PRO A 202 -7.57 -17.13 11.24
CA PRO A 202 -8.37 -16.70 12.37
C PRO A 202 -8.42 -15.18 12.51
N CYS A 203 -9.59 -14.67 12.90
CA CYS A 203 -9.82 -13.25 13.08
C CYS A 203 -9.64 -12.81 14.55
N ILE A 204 -9.05 -11.63 14.71
CA ILE A 204 -9.12 -10.81 15.92
C ILE A 204 -10.25 -9.81 15.68
N ARG A 205 -11.36 -9.96 16.40
CA ARG A 205 -12.57 -9.15 16.23
C ARG A 205 -12.55 -8.00 17.23
N LEU A 206 -12.44 -6.79 16.71
CA LEU A 206 -12.38 -5.57 17.49
C LEU A 206 -13.79 -4.97 17.63
N GLU A 207 -14.27 -4.92 18.86
CA GLU A 207 -15.53 -4.29 19.22
C GLU A 207 -15.26 -2.93 19.84
N VAL A 208 -15.81 -1.89 19.23
CA VAL A 208 -15.63 -0.51 19.66
C VAL A 208 -16.98 0.19 19.70
N PRO A 209 -17.35 0.87 20.80
CA PRO A 209 -18.59 1.62 20.89
C PRO A 209 -18.71 2.68 19.78
N LEU A 210 -19.92 2.87 19.25
CA LEU A 210 -20.19 3.83 18.18
C LEU A 210 -19.65 5.23 18.50
N ALA A 211 -19.92 5.74 19.70
CA ALA A 211 -19.45 7.07 20.12
C ALA A 211 -17.91 7.22 20.05
N THR A 212 -17.16 6.16 20.36
CA THR A 212 -15.70 6.16 20.27
C THR A 212 -15.24 6.16 18.80
N ARG A 213 -15.92 5.41 17.95
CA ARG A 213 -15.66 5.36 16.50
C ARG A 213 -15.95 6.71 15.83
N VAL A 214 -17.05 7.36 16.22
CA VAL A 214 -17.43 8.70 15.75
C VAL A 214 -16.33 9.70 16.10
N ARG A 215 -15.93 9.79 17.38
CA ARG A 215 -14.85 10.68 17.82
C ARG A 215 -13.56 10.47 17.02
N LEU A 216 -13.15 9.21 16.86
CA LEU A 216 -11.95 8.88 16.08
C LEU A 216 -12.05 9.38 14.63
N LEU A 217 -13.19 9.13 13.97
CA LEU A 217 -13.36 9.53 12.57
C LEU A 217 -13.47 11.05 12.41
N THR A 218 -14.13 11.74 13.34
CA THR A 218 -14.18 13.20 13.33
C THR A 218 -12.77 13.80 13.45
N GLU A 219 -11.89 13.23 14.28
CA GLU A 219 -10.47 13.60 14.36
C GLU A 219 -9.71 13.28 13.05
N ASP A 220 -9.80 12.02 12.59
CA ASP A 220 -9.02 11.50 11.46
C ASP A 220 -9.39 12.17 10.12
N TYR A 221 -10.60 12.70 10.02
CA TYR A 221 -11.14 13.34 8.82
C TYR A 221 -11.34 14.84 8.99
N ALA A 222 -10.83 15.48 10.06
CA ALA A 222 -11.01 16.91 10.31
C ALA A 222 -10.71 17.79 9.07
N HIS A 223 -9.64 17.45 8.33
CA HIS A 223 -9.26 18.11 7.08
C HIS A 223 -10.34 18.07 5.97
N PHE A 224 -11.23 17.07 5.95
CA PHE A 224 -12.38 17.00 5.05
C PHE A 224 -13.62 17.72 5.59
N LEU A 225 -13.76 17.81 6.91
CA LEU A 225 -14.94 18.37 7.58
C LEU A 225 -15.02 19.90 7.56
N HIS A 226 -14.08 20.58 6.90
CA HIS A 226 -14.10 22.05 6.78
C HIS A 226 -14.88 22.56 5.55
N ASP A 227 -15.22 21.68 4.60
CA ASP A 227 -15.94 22.05 3.38
C ASP A 227 -17.18 21.16 3.13
N PRO A 228 -18.37 21.62 3.55
CA PRO A 228 -19.64 20.91 3.30
C PRO A 228 -19.92 20.64 1.82
N ALA A 229 -19.43 21.46 0.89
CA ALA A 229 -19.69 21.27 -0.54
C ALA A 229 -18.96 20.03 -1.08
N ILE A 230 -17.70 19.83 -0.67
CA ILE A 230 -16.94 18.63 -1.03
C ILE A 230 -17.64 17.38 -0.50
N ILE A 231 -18.02 17.36 0.77
CA ILE A 231 -18.72 16.21 1.37
C ILE A 231 -20.04 15.93 0.65
N ASN A 232 -20.84 16.97 0.40
CA ASN A 232 -22.13 16.82 -0.28
C ASN A 232 -21.98 16.24 -1.69
N SER A 233 -20.93 16.63 -2.43
CA SER A 233 -20.63 16.07 -3.75
C SER A 233 -20.30 14.56 -3.68
N ARG A 234 -19.58 14.13 -2.63
CA ARG A 234 -19.25 12.73 -2.42
C ARG A 234 -20.48 11.92 -2.01
N LEU A 235 -21.30 12.45 -1.11
CA LEU A 235 -22.54 11.82 -0.67
C LEU A 235 -23.54 11.63 -1.82
N ALA A 236 -23.56 12.54 -2.80
CA ALA A 236 -24.43 12.42 -3.97
C ALA A 236 -24.20 11.12 -4.77
N HIS A 237 -22.99 10.57 -4.76
CA HIS A 237 -22.71 9.28 -5.41
C HIS A 237 -23.35 8.08 -4.70
N LEU A 238 -23.83 8.24 -3.47
CA LEU A 238 -24.46 7.19 -2.68
C LEU A 238 -25.98 7.10 -2.89
N VAL A 239 -26.58 8.02 -3.64
CA VAL A 239 -28.02 8.07 -3.89
C VAL A 239 -28.53 6.75 -4.50
N SER A 240 -27.79 6.17 -5.44
CA SER A 240 -28.16 4.90 -6.07
C SER A 240 -28.17 3.71 -5.11
N LEU A 241 -27.42 3.80 -4.00
CA LEU A 241 -27.29 2.72 -3.02
C LEU A 241 -28.24 2.91 -1.81
N ARG A 242 -28.59 4.15 -1.48
CA ARG A 242 -29.24 4.51 -0.20
C ARG A 242 -30.53 5.33 -0.35
N GLY A 243 -30.85 5.75 -1.57
CA GLY A 243 -32.03 6.55 -1.88
C GLY A 243 -31.79 8.05 -1.70
N HIS A 244 -32.63 8.84 -2.37
CA HIS A 244 -32.55 10.31 -2.35
C HIS A 244 -32.83 10.90 -0.98
N GLU A 245 -33.82 10.38 -0.25
CA GLU A 245 -34.23 10.90 1.06
C GLU A 245 -33.10 10.77 2.10
N THR A 246 -32.54 9.58 2.24
CA THR A 246 -31.41 9.30 3.15
C THR A 246 -30.22 10.21 2.86
N VAL A 247 -29.84 10.34 1.59
CA VAL A 247 -28.70 11.18 1.20
C VAL A 247 -29.01 12.66 1.44
N ALA A 248 -30.24 13.12 1.19
CA ALA A 248 -30.64 14.49 1.48
C ALA A 248 -30.55 14.81 2.99
N ALA A 249 -30.94 13.86 3.85
CA ALA A 249 -30.78 14.00 5.30
C ALA A 249 -29.30 14.12 5.71
N TRP A 250 -28.41 13.28 5.15
CA TRP A 250 -26.97 13.41 5.39
C TRP A 250 -26.40 14.74 4.90
N GLN A 251 -26.81 15.19 3.72
CA GLN A 251 -26.39 16.49 3.20
C GLN A 251 -26.89 17.66 4.07
N ALA A 252 -28.06 17.53 4.69
CA ALA A 252 -28.56 18.52 5.64
C ALA A 252 -27.69 18.58 6.90
N LEU A 253 -27.30 17.42 7.47
CA LEU A 253 -26.36 17.36 8.60
C LEU A 253 -25.01 18.00 8.24
N ALA A 254 -24.48 17.74 7.03
CA ALA A 254 -23.24 18.36 6.56
C ALA A 254 -23.36 19.89 6.43
N ARG A 255 -24.50 20.42 5.94
CA ARG A 255 -24.73 21.88 5.85
C ARG A 255 -24.83 22.54 7.23
N LEU A 256 -25.40 21.84 8.20
CA LEU A 256 -25.47 22.27 9.60
C LEU A 256 -24.15 22.08 10.35
N GLN A 257 -23.13 21.48 9.72
CA GLN A 257 -21.86 21.10 10.34
C GLN A 257 -22.05 20.20 11.57
N ALA A 258 -23.15 19.43 11.61
CA ALA A 258 -23.43 18.43 12.64
C ALA A 258 -22.60 17.16 12.36
N TRP A 259 -21.28 17.27 12.48
CA TRP A 259 -20.34 16.25 11.98
C TRP A 259 -20.46 14.93 12.72
N ASP A 260 -20.60 14.96 14.04
CA ASP A 260 -20.73 13.73 14.83
C ASP A 260 -22.01 12.97 14.46
N ASP A 261 -23.13 13.67 14.28
CA ASP A 261 -24.40 13.09 13.84
C ASP A 261 -24.30 12.53 12.41
N LEU A 262 -23.64 13.27 11.50
CA LEU A 262 -23.41 12.81 10.13
C LEU A 262 -22.56 11.53 10.11
N VAL A 263 -21.46 11.51 10.86
CA VAL A 263 -20.56 10.36 10.94
C VAL A 263 -21.31 9.16 11.53
N ALA A 264 -22.05 9.35 12.62
CA ALA A 264 -22.88 8.30 13.22
C ALA A 264 -23.87 7.73 12.22
N ALA A 265 -24.63 8.58 11.52
CA ALA A 265 -25.60 8.16 10.51
C ALA A 265 -24.93 7.39 9.36
N LEU A 266 -23.77 7.85 8.86
CA LEU A 266 -23.03 7.15 7.82
C LEU A 266 -22.52 5.78 8.29
N LEU A 267 -22.05 5.67 9.54
CA LEU A 267 -21.62 4.40 10.09
C LEU A 267 -22.78 3.40 10.15
N GLU A 268 -23.88 3.76 10.78
CA GLU A 268 -25.02 2.85 11.00
C GLU A 268 -25.76 2.50 9.71
N GLN A 269 -25.95 3.46 8.82
CA GLN A 269 -26.84 3.30 7.66
C GLN A 269 -26.08 2.89 6.39
N HIS A 270 -24.78 3.19 6.30
CA HIS A 270 -23.97 2.88 5.11
C HIS A 270 -22.87 1.85 5.38
N TYR A 271 -21.95 2.14 6.30
CA TYR A 271 -20.72 1.36 6.45
C TYR A 271 -20.94 0.04 7.20
N ASP A 272 -21.63 0.05 8.33
CA ASP A 272 -21.82 -1.14 9.18
C ASP A 272 -22.66 -2.23 8.49
N PRO A 273 -23.75 -1.92 7.76
CA PRO A 273 -24.47 -2.92 6.98
C PRO A 273 -23.63 -3.53 5.85
N ALA A 274 -22.78 -2.72 5.20
CA ALA A 274 -21.87 -3.21 4.16
C ALA A 274 -20.76 -4.07 4.77
N TYR A 275 -20.23 -3.67 5.93
CA TYR A 275 -19.23 -4.38 6.69
C TYR A 275 -19.74 -5.74 7.15
N GLY A 276 -20.95 -5.81 7.73
CA GLY A 276 -21.58 -7.07 8.15
C GLY A 276 -21.75 -8.06 7.00
N LYS A 277 -22.18 -7.60 5.82
CA LYS A 277 -22.25 -8.44 4.60
C LYS A 277 -20.88 -8.92 4.13
N SER A 278 -19.88 -8.05 4.15
CA SER A 278 -18.51 -8.42 3.75
C SER A 278 -17.90 -9.44 4.70
N LEU A 279 -18.03 -9.22 6.02
CA LEU A 279 -17.59 -10.13 7.06
C LEU A 279 -18.20 -11.51 6.90
N SER A 280 -19.53 -11.61 6.78
CA SER A 280 -20.20 -12.91 6.70
C SER A 280 -19.76 -13.72 5.48
N SER A 281 -19.38 -13.06 4.38
CA SER A 281 -18.88 -13.74 3.18
C SER A 281 -17.37 -14.02 3.16
N ASN A 282 -16.54 -13.14 3.72
CA ASN A 282 -15.10 -13.15 3.51
C ASN A 282 -14.32 -13.55 4.77
N TYR A 283 -14.87 -13.30 5.95
CA TYR A 283 -14.26 -13.53 7.26
C TYR A 283 -15.33 -14.03 8.24
N ALA A 284 -16.03 -15.10 7.83
CA ALA A 284 -17.11 -15.68 8.61
C ALA A 284 -16.61 -16.10 10.00
N PRO A 285 -17.41 -15.95 11.08
CA PRO A 285 -17.00 -16.35 12.42
C PRO A 285 -16.54 -17.79 12.48
N THR A 286 -15.36 -18.00 13.07
CA THR A 286 -14.82 -19.34 13.36
C THR A 286 -14.58 -19.51 14.85
N PRO A 287 -14.56 -20.74 15.38
CA PRO A 287 -14.22 -20.99 16.79
C PRO A 287 -12.80 -20.55 17.18
N ALA A 288 -11.92 -20.33 16.20
CA ALA A 288 -10.55 -19.87 16.41
C ALA A 288 -10.45 -18.33 16.52
N ASP A 289 -11.54 -17.62 16.26
CA ASP A 289 -11.58 -16.16 16.36
C ASP A 289 -11.57 -15.72 17.82
N GLN A 290 -10.95 -14.57 18.08
CA GLN A 290 -10.92 -13.96 19.41
C GLN A 290 -11.51 -12.56 19.34
N THR A 291 -12.40 -12.23 20.27
CA THR A 291 -13.03 -10.91 20.35
C THR A 291 -12.37 -10.09 21.45
N PHE A 292 -12.05 -8.83 21.12
CA PHE A 292 -11.53 -7.85 22.06
C PHE A 292 -12.35 -6.58 21.98
N SER A 293 -12.78 -6.09 23.14
CA SER A 293 -13.50 -4.81 23.25
C SER A 293 -12.58 -3.72 23.77
N THR A 294 -12.69 -2.51 23.20
CA THR A 294 -12.05 -1.31 23.74
C THR A 294 -12.90 -0.07 23.51
N ALA A 295 -12.90 0.84 24.48
CA ALA A 295 -13.44 2.19 24.34
C ALA A 295 -12.33 3.26 24.29
N ASP A 296 -11.06 2.84 24.44
CA ASP A 296 -9.90 3.73 24.39
C ASP A 296 -9.08 3.44 23.14
N LEU A 297 -9.21 4.33 22.15
CA LEU A 297 -8.43 4.34 20.91
C LEU A 297 -7.25 5.32 20.96
N SER A 298 -6.90 5.82 22.15
CA SER A 298 -5.66 6.55 22.36
C SER A 298 -4.46 5.63 22.14
N ARG A 299 -3.27 6.22 21.96
CA ARG A 299 -2.03 5.45 21.81
C ARG A 299 -1.80 4.49 22.99
N ALA A 300 -2.02 4.96 24.22
CA ALA A 300 -1.82 4.16 25.42
C ALA A 300 -2.84 3.00 25.50
N GLY A 301 -4.12 3.27 25.23
CA GLY A 301 -5.16 2.25 25.20
C GLY A 301 -4.90 1.17 24.17
N LEU A 302 -4.48 1.56 22.95
CA LEU A 302 -4.15 0.62 21.88
C LEU A 302 -2.88 -0.18 22.15
N GLN A 303 -1.87 0.40 22.79
CA GLN A 303 -0.69 -0.35 23.25
C GLN A 303 -1.05 -1.39 24.31
N GLN A 304 -1.90 -1.03 25.28
CA GLN A 304 -2.38 -1.99 26.27
C GLN A 304 -3.19 -3.12 25.62
N LEU A 305 -4.03 -2.79 24.65
CA LEU A 305 -4.80 -3.77 23.88
C LEU A 305 -3.88 -4.68 23.06
N ALA A 306 -2.87 -4.12 22.38
CA ALA A 306 -1.88 -4.88 21.62
C ALA A 306 -1.20 -5.93 22.51
N ARG A 307 -0.71 -5.54 23.70
CA ARG A 307 -0.12 -6.49 24.66
C ARG A 307 -1.07 -7.62 25.07
N LYS A 308 -2.35 -7.30 25.30
CA LYS A 308 -3.37 -8.32 25.61
C LYS A 308 -3.57 -9.29 24.45
N ILE A 309 -3.63 -8.78 23.22
CA ILE A 309 -3.75 -9.59 22.00
C ILE A 309 -2.53 -10.50 21.85
N LEU A 310 -1.32 -9.95 21.99
CA LEU A 310 -0.08 -10.72 21.84
C LEU A 310 0.04 -11.84 22.87
N ALA A 311 -0.43 -11.61 24.12
CA ALA A 311 -0.47 -12.64 25.16
C ALA A 311 -1.50 -13.74 24.89
N ALA A 312 -2.57 -13.45 24.14
CA ALA A 312 -3.65 -14.39 23.85
C ALA A 312 -3.44 -15.18 22.54
N VAL A 313 -2.51 -14.75 21.68
CA VAL A 313 -2.16 -15.43 20.43
C VAL A 313 -0.93 -16.33 20.65
N PRO A 314 -1.06 -17.67 20.58
CA PRO A 314 0.08 -18.57 20.71
C PRO A 314 1.10 -18.34 19.58
N GLY A 315 2.40 -18.34 19.92
CA GLY A 315 3.50 -18.24 18.95
C GLY A 315 4.13 -16.85 18.78
N ASN A 316 3.90 -15.92 19.72
CA ASN A 316 4.65 -14.66 19.83
C ASN A 316 5.84 -14.76 20.77
#